data_AF-A0A1W6LAD0-F1
#
_entry.id   AF-A0A1W6LAD0-F1
#
_cell.length_a   1.000
_cell.length_b   1.000
_cell.length_c   1.000
_cell.angle_alpha   90.00
_cell.angle_beta   90.00
_cell.angle_gamma   90.00
#
_symmetry.space_group_name_H-M   'P 1'
#
loop_
_entity.id
_entity.type
_entity.pdbx_description
1 polymer ?
#
loop_
_entity_poly.entity_id
_entity_poly.type
_entity_poly.pdbx_seq_one_letter_code
_entity_poly.pdbx_strand_id
1 'polypeptide(L)'
;MQVSSTLQPTAVGAGRTTSASAVRATSVAPAARVQVEAAGSALSGGLRGWLPELNRSVAQAQQSREFLDGVAGQLQSLKAGLSASLAGRSAAGTRVEDTLSALESTWADRPAASGGALDPQLRYTGPATASRRFTVRGLDFPSLQQGDRETLALSVGPAGQRPMPVVIEPGLSERAIVQRLGQALSPARVSVQRDDEGQLTFAVPEDQWPAVRDTLAVKGGGKRFPTGQFHRIRAEPEADAVPVAGWKTGTVDERKATLQGVLGSLDRVRDAQSAVGRALANASAAVEATRPAQGAAWAATAAEAFEAAGADGGYATRAALVSAVDGLNRPRVQSVLRAR
;
A
#
# COMPACT_ATOMS: atom_id res chain seq x y z
N MET A 1 -63.30 -6.46 6.51
CA MET A 1 -63.34 -7.26 7.74
C MET A 1 -62.21 -6.79 8.65
N GLN A 2 -62.60 -6.23 9.81
CA GLN A 2 -61.92 -6.08 11.13
C GLN A 2 -60.37 -5.94 11.10
N VAL A 3 -59.70 -4.82 11.41
CA VAL A 3 -59.75 -3.85 12.54
C VAL A 3 -59.95 -4.44 13.94
N SER A 4 -58.87 -4.42 14.72
CA SER A 4 -58.89 -4.55 16.19
C SER A 4 -58.28 -3.29 16.82
N SER A 5 -59.19 -2.45 17.33
CA SER A 5 -59.03 -1.58 18.51
C SER A 5 -58.60 -2.43 19.73
N THR A 6 -58.11 -2.00 20.89
CA THR A 6 -58.32 -0.84 21.79
C THR A 6 -57.41 -1.16 23.03
N LEU A 7 -56.83 -0.28 23.85
CA LEU A 7 -57.43 0.58 24.89
C LEU A 7 -56.28 1.21 25.72
N GLN A 8 -56.43 2.48 26.09
CA GLN A 8 -55.77 3.14 27.23
C GLN A 8 -56.38 2.64 28.57
N PRO A 9 -55.83 3.05 29.73
CA PRO A 9 -56.51 4.13 30.45
C PRO A 9 -55.60 5.15 31.19
N THR A 10 -56.29 6.23 31.54
CA THR A 10 -55.96 7.52 32.15
C THR A 10 -56.03 7.51 33.69
N ALA A 11 -55.33 8.44 34.36
CA ALA A 11 -55.74 9.27 35.54
C ALA A 11 -54.46 9.86 36.20
N VAL A 12 -54.20 11.17 36.34
CA VAL A 12 -54.90 12.35 36.90
C VAL A 12 -54.84 12.47 38.44
N GLY A 13 -54.25 13.59 38.90
CA GLY A 13 -54.47 14.24 40.20
C GLY A 13 -53.31 14.05 41.18
N ALA A 14 -52.89 15.00 42.02
CA ALA A 14 -53.22 16.40 42.30
C ALA A 14 -52.18 16.86 43.37
N GLY A 15 -51.90 18.15 43.52
CA GLY A 15 -51.23 18.65 44.74
C GLY A 15 -50.40 19.91 44.56
N ARG A 16 -50.99 21.07 44.92
CA ARG A 16 -50.36 22.39 45.02
C ARG A 16 -49.76 22.64 46.42
N THR A 17 -48.63 23.35 46.41
CA THR A 17 -48.13 24.40 47.35
C THR A 17 -48.07 24.13 48.86
N THR A 18 -46.89 24.32 49.45
CA THR A 18 -46.59 25.33 50.51
C THR A 18 -45.08 25.52 50.72
N SER A 19 -44.72 26.74 51.10
CA SER A 19 -43.36 27.23 51.39
C SER A 19 -42.89 26.94 52.82
N ALA A 20 -41.57 27.12 53.01
CA ALA A 20 -40.84 27.48 54.23
C ALA A 20 -40.28 26.36 55.14
N SER A 21 -38.96 26.14 55.09
CA SER A 21 -38.02 26.68 56.09
C SER A 21 -36.61 26.15 55.91
N ALA A 22 -35.65 27.07 56.04
CA ALA A 22 -34.23 26.81 55.99
C ALA A 22 -33.76 26.00 57.21
N VAL A 23 -32.98 24.94 56.97
CA VAL A 23 -31.98 24.47 57.92
C VAL A 23 -30.68 24.25 57.18
N ARG A 24 -29.69 25.02 57.59
CA ARG A 24 -28.29 25.01 57.16
C ARG A 24 -27.71 23.62 57.43
N ALA A 25 -27.39 22.88 56.37
CA ALA A 25 -26.55 21.68 56.45
C ALA A 25 -25.37 21.83 55.49
N THR A 26 -24.19 21.76 56.09
CA THR A 26 -22.85 21.90 55.54
C THR A 26 -22.67 21.24 54.17
N SER A 27 -22.24 22.02 53.20
CA SER A 27 -21.78 21.55 51.89
C SER A 27 -20.56 20.63 52.07
N VAL A 28 -20.76 19.32 51.92
CA VAL A 28 -19.66 18.42 51.57
C VAL A 28 -19.48 18.54 50.07
N ALA A 29 -18.40 19.19 49.65
CA ALA A 29 -18.01 19.28 48.26
C ALA A 29 -17.92 17.87 47.65
N PRO A 30 -18.47 17.61 46.46
CA PRO A 30 -18.20 16.37 45.76
C PRO A 30 -16.71 16.32 45.45
N ALA A 31 -16.04 15.28 45.94
CA ALA A 31 -14.65 14.98 45.64
C ALA A 31 -14.46 15.09 44.12
N ALA A 32 -13.62 16.05 43.72
CA ALA A 32 -13.16 16.19 42.36
C ALA A 32 -12.55 14.84 41.95
N ARG A 33 -13.25 14.11 41.07
CA ARG A 33 -12.61 13.08 40.26
C ARG A 33 -11.53 13.81 39.49
N VAL A 34 -10.28 13.63 39.89
CA VAL A 34 -9.14 14.02 39.07
C VAL A 34 -9.26 13.21 37.78
N GLN A 35 -9.83 13.82 36.75
CA GLN A 35 -9.65 13.38 35.38
C GLN A 35 -8.17 13.61 35.09
N VAL A 36 -7.37 12.56 35.28
CA VAL A 36 -6.04 12.51 34.67
C VAL A 36 -6.31 12.41 33.17
N GLU A 37 -6.28 13.58 32.54
CA GLU A 37 -6.50 13.76 31.12
C GLU A 37 -5.50 12.88 30.35
N ALA A 38 -6.06 12.03 29.50
CA ALA A 38 -5.37 10.95 28.81
C ALA A 38 -4.42 11.46 27.70
N ALA A 39 -3.36 12.20 28.07
CA ALA A 39 -2.30 12.57 27.14
C ALA A 39 -1.41 11.37 26.75
N GLY A 40 -1.38 10.30 27.55
CA GLY A 40 -0.58 9.08 27.29
C GLY A 40 -1.22 8.08 26.31
N SER A 41 -2.51 8.20 26.00
CA SER A 41 -3.21 7.21 25.15
C SER A 41 -3.05 7.47 23.65
N ALA A 42 -2.84 8.72 23.24
CA ALA A 42 -2.69 9.08 21.82
C ALA A 42 -1.34 8.59 21.24
N LEU A 43 -0.25 8.69 22.01
CA LEU A 43 1.07 8.20 21.61
C LEU A 43 1.10 6.66 21.57
N SER A 44 0.50 6.02 22.58
CA SER A 44 0.39 4.56 22.68
C SER A 44 -0.43 3.94 21.54
N GLY A 45 -1.48 4.62 21.09
CA GLY A 45 -2.31 4.18 19.95
C GLY A 45 -1.60 4.29 18.61
N GLY A 46 -0.87 5.38 18.37
CA GLY A 46 -0.08 5.58 17.15
C GLY A 46 1.08 4.57 17.02
N LEU A 47 1.77 4.29 18.13
CA LEU A 47 2.84 3.28 18.18
C LEU A 47 2.31 1.86 17.93
N ARG A 48 1.15 1.49 18.52
CA ARG A 48 0.53 0.17 18.29
C ARG A 48 0.09 -0.05 16.85
N GLY A 49 -0.25 1.01 16.10
CA GLY A 49 -0.53 0.92 14.66
C GLY A 49 0.73 0.91 13.79
N TRP A 50 1.81 1.54 14.25
CA TRP A 50 3.08 1.64 13.52
C TRP A 50 3.91 0.35 13.54
N LEU A 51 3.96 -0.39 14.66
CA LEU A 51 4.68 -1.67 14.73
C LEU A 51 4.17 -2.74 13.75
N PRO A 52 2.84 -2.95 13.57
CA PRO A 52 2.31 -3.86 12.55
C PRO A 52 2.70 -3.47 11.12
N GLU A 53 2.71 -2.17 10.81
CA GLU A 53 3.11 -1.67 9.48
C GLU A 53 4.59 -1.92 9.20
N LEU A 54 5.43 -1.66 10.20
CA LEU A 54 6.86 -1.92 10.13
C LEU A 54 7.14 -3.42 9.95
N ASN A 55 6.48 -4.28 10.73
CA ASN A 55 6.59 -5.74 10.59
C ASN A 55 6.14 -6.21 9.21
N ARG A 56 5.04 -5.66 8.67
CA ARG A 56 4.58 -5.96 7.30
C ARG A 56 5.61 -5.56 6.26
N SER A 57 6.19 -4.36 6.39
CA SER A 57 7.20 -3.86 5.45
C SER A 57 8.48 -4.71 5.46
N VAL A 58 8.91 -5.21 6.63
CA VAL A 58 10.06 -6.10 6.74
C VAL A 58 9.75 -7.46 6.13
N ALA A 59 8.58 -8.03 6.40
CA ALA A 59 8.15 -9.29 5.82
C ALA A 59 8.04 -9.22 4.28
N GLN A 60 7.47 -8.14 3.74
CA GLN A 60 7.39 -7.91 2.29
C GLN A 60 8.76 -7.69 1.65
N ALA A 61 9.67 -6.97 2.31
CA ALA A 61 11.05 -6.82 1.85
C ALA A 61 11.77 -8.18 1.79
N GLN A 62 11.58 -9.03 2.81
CA GLN A 62 12.15 -10.38 2.86
C GLN A 62 11.58 -11.28 1.75
N GLN A 63 10.26 -11.31 1.57
CA GLN A 63 9.59 -12.03 0.49
C GLN A 63 10.07 -11.56 -0.89
N SER A 64 10.15 -10.24 -1.09
CA SER A 64 10.67 -9.64 -2.33
C SER A 64 12.11 -10.04 -2.60
N ARG A 65 12.95 -10.09 -1.56
CA ARG A 65 14.35 -10.54 -1.69
C ARG A 65 14.45 -12.01 -2.07
N GLU A 66 13.71 -12.89 -1.39
CA GLU A 66 13.70 -14.32 -1.69
C GLU A 66 13.24 -14.59 -3.13
N PHE A 67 12.19 -13.89 -3.57
CA PHE A 67 11.75 -13.92 -4.96
C PHE A 67 12.86 -13.51 -5.93
N LEU A 68 13.52 -12.37 -5.69
CA LEU A 68 14.60 -11.88 -6.54
C LEU A 68 15.80 -12.84 -6.58
N ASP A 69 16.16 -13.46 -5.45
CA ASP A 69 17.23 -14.47 -5.36
C ASP A 69 16.88 -15.72 -6.19
N GLY A 70 15.62 -16.17 -6.14
CA GLY A 70 15.11 -17.27 -6.96
C GLY A 70 15.15 -16.96 -8.47
N VAL A 71 14.66 -15.78 -8.87
CA VAL A 71 14.72 -15.32 -10.27
C VAL A 71 16.17 -15.18 -10.75
N ALA A 72 17.07 -14.64 -9.92
CA ALA A 72 18.48 -14.54 -10.26
C ALA A 72 19.12 -15.92 -10.53
N GLY A 73 18.81 -16.92 -9.70
CA GLY A 73 19.28 -18.30 -9.89
C GLY A 73 18.76 -18.95 -11.19
N GLN A 74 17.49 -18.74 -11.52
CA GLN A 74 16.88 -19.21 -12.77
C GLN A 74 17.50 -18.52 -14.00
N LEU A 75 17.71 -17.20 -13.94
CA LEU A 75 18.38 -16.44 -15.02
C LEU A 75 19.84 -16.88 -15.24
N GLN A 76 20.58 -17.17 -14.16
CA GLN A 76 21.94 -17.71 -14.26
C GLN A 76 21.97 -19.10 -14.91
N SER A 77 21.02 -19.96 -14.53
CA SER A 77 20.85 -21.30 -15.12
C SER A 77 20.51 -21.21 -16.60
N LEU A 78 19.60 -20.29 -16.97
CA LEU A 78 19.22 -20.02 -18.36
C LEU A 78 20.40 -19.49 -19.18
N LYS A 79 21.19 -18.55 -18.63
CA LYS A 79 22.44 -18.07 -19.25
C LYS A 79 23.42 -19.22 -19.54
N ALA A 80 23.64 -20.11 -18.56
CA ALA A 80 24.55 -21.25 -18.72
C ALA A 80 24.04 -22.24 -19.78
N GLY A 81 22.74 -22.53 -19.76
CA GLY A 81 22.07 -23.37 -20.76
C GLY A 81 22.15 -22.80 -22.17
N LEU A 82 21.84 -21.52 -22.35
CA LEU A 82 21.94 -20.82 -23.64
C LEU A 82 23.39 -20.80 -24.16
N SER A 83 24.35 -20.52 -23.29
CA SER A 83 25.78 -20.54 -23.66
C SER A 83 26.23 -21.94 -24.09
N ALA A 84 25.73 -22.99 -23.42
CA ALA A 84 25.99 -24.37 -23.79
C ALA A 84 25.34 -24.78 -25.12
N SER A 85 24.10 -24.34 -25.36
CA SER A 85 23.37 -24.57 -26.59
C SER A 85 24.03 -23.88 -27.78
N LEU A 86 24.48 -22.63 -27.62
CA LEU A 86 25.23 -21.89 -28.63
C LEU A 86 26.60 -22.51 -28.95
N ALA A 87 27.21 -23.21 -27.98
CA ALA A 87 28.44 -23.98 -28.18
C ALA A 87 28.22 -25.34 -28.87
N GLY A 88 27.01 -25.65 -29.32
CA GLY A 88 26.70 -26.88 -30.08
C GLY A 88 26.39 -28.11 -29.22
N ARG A 89 26.16 -27.97 -27.91
CA ARG A 89 25.79 -29.09 -27.04
C ARG A 89 24.28 -29.38 -27.16
N SER A 90 23.90 -30.30 -28.05
CA SER A 90 22.50 -30.58 -28.45
C SER A 90 21.54 -30.91 -27.29
N ALA A 91 22.00 -31.54 -26.21
CA ALA A 91 21.16 -31.85 -25.04
C ALA A 91 20.83 -30.60 -24.17
N ALA A 92 21.42 -29.44 -24.46
CA ALA A 92 21.15 -28.20 -23.75
C ALA A 92 19.88 -27.49 -24.22
N GLY A 93 19.33 -27.84 -25.39
CA GLY A 93 18.09 -27.27 -25.93
C GLY A 93 16.92 -27.47 -24.99
N THR A 94 16.44 -28.71 -24.83
CA THR A 94 15.27 -29.04 -24.01
C THR A 94 15.33 -28.46 -22.59
N ARG A 95 16.51 -28.52 -21.95
CA ARG A 95 16.72 -27.92 -20.62
C ARG A 95 16.54 -26.41 -20.60
N VAL A 96 16.91 -25.70 -21.67
CA VAL A 96 16.71 -24.25 -21.81
C VAL A 96 15.22 -23.92 -21.91
N GLU A 97 14.46 -24.69 -22.70
CA GLU A 97 13.01 -24.50 -22.80
C GLU A 97 12.27 -24.78 -21.48
N ASP A 98 12.67 -25.84 -20.76
CA ASP A 98 12.13 -26.16 -19.42
C ASP A 98 12.43 -25.04 -18.41
N THR A 99 13.67 -24.54 -18.41
CA THR A 99 14.09 -23.44 -17.52
C THR A 99 13.33 -22.15 -17.86
N LEU A 100 13.11 -21.88 -19.15
CA LEU A 100 12.36 -20.70 -19.60
C LEU A 100 10.89 -20.77 -19.14
N SER A 101 10.26 -21.93 -19.29
CA SER A 101 8.86 -22.15 -18.88
C SER A 101 8.70 -22.04 -17.35
N ALA A 102 9.66 -22.59 -16.59
CA ALA A 102 9.68 -22.46 -15.14
C ALA A 102 9.88 -21.01 -14.67
N LEU A 103 10.76 -20.26 -15.37
CA LEU A 103 10.97 -18.83 -15.11
C LEU A 103 9.72 -18.01 -15.44
N GLU A 104 8.99 -18.35 -16.51
CA GLU A 104 7.74 -17.67 -16.87
C GLU A 104 6.68 -17.88 -15.79
N SER A 105 6.50 -19.11 -15.30
CA SER A 105 5.59 -19.40 -14.18
C SER A 105 6.00 -18.63 -12.92
N THR A 106 7.29 -18.66 -12.57
CA THR A 106 7.82 -17.95 -11.40
C THR A 106 7.57 -16.44 -11.52
N TRP A 107 7.78 -15.87 -12.72
CA TRP A 107 7.54 -14.46 -12.98
C TRP A 107 6.06 -14.08 -12.93
N ALA A 108 5.17 -14.95 -13.42
CA ALA A 108 3.73 -14.75 -13.33
C ALA A 108 3.23 -14.77 -11.88
N ASP A 109 3.82 -15.61 -11.03
CA ASP A 109 3.50 -15.72 -9.60
C ASP A 109 4.09 -14.58 -8.74
N ARG A 110 4.89 -13.68 -9.35
CA ARG A 110 5.58 -12.57 -8.68
C ARG A 110 4.68 -11.76 -7.73
N PRO A 111 3.48 -11.29 -8.11
CA PRO A 111 2.66 -10.48 -7.20
C PRO A 111 2.34 -11.20 -5.88
N ALA A 112 2.12 -12.52 -5.94
CA ALA A 112 1.89 -13.35 -4.77
C ALA A 112 3.19 -13.61 -4.00
N ALA A 113 4.27 -14.00 -4.70
CA ALA A 113 5.56 -14.33 -4.10
C ALA A 113 6.25 -13.13 -3.43
N SER A 114 6.06 -11.91 -3.93
CA SER A 114 6.63 -10.68 -3.34
C SER A 114 5.69 -9.97 -2.35
N GLY A 115 4.53 -10.56 -2.03
CA GLY A 115 3.52 -9.92 -1.17
C GLY A 115 2.97 -8.61 -1.73
N GLY A 116 2.95 -8.48 -3.06
CA GLY A 116 2.49 -7.30 -3.80
C GLY A 116 3.38 -6.06 -3.73
N ALA A 117 4.63 -6.18 -3.24
CA ALA A 117 5.52 -5.04 -3.00
C ALA A 117 6.53 -4.74 -4.13
N LEU A 118 6.70 -5.65 -5.08
CA LEU A 118 7.45 -5.40 -6.32
C LEU A 118 6.46 -5.08 -7.43
N ASP A 119 6.83 -4.21 -8.38
CA ASP A 119 6.10 -4.00 -9.63
C ASP A 119 6.74 -4.82 -10.80
N PRO A 120 6.13 -4.84 -12.01
CA PRO A 120 6.70 -5.53 -13.17
C PRO A 120 8.06 -4.97 -13.62
N GLN A 121 8.44 -3.77 -13.17
CA GLN A 121 9.72 -3.11 -13.41
C GLN A 121 10.75 -3.39 -12.28
N LEU A 122 10.41 -4.25 -11.31
CA LEU A 122 11.19 -4.55 -10.11
C LEU A 122 11.42 -3.34 -9.18
N ARG A 123 10.56 -2.33 -9.25
CA ARG A 123 10.56 -1.23 -8.29
C ARG A 123 9.86 -1.70 -7.01
N TYR A 124 10.52 -1.49 -5.87
CA TYR A 124 9.99 -1.82 -4.56
C TYR A 124 9.12 -0.68 -4.03
N THR A 125 7.85 -0.94 -3.76
CA THR A 125 6.87 0.04 -3.25
C THR A 125 6.63 -0.06 -1.74
N GLY A 126 7.24 -1.04 -1.08
CA GLY A 126 7.04 -1.26 0.35
C GLY A 126 5.64 -1.77 0.68
N PRO A 127 4.99 -1.27 1.75
CA PRO A 127 3.64 -1.72 2.14
C PRO A 127 2.54 -1.31 1.17
N ALA A 128 2.82 -0.35 0.27
CA ALA A 128 1.88 0.02 -0.77
C ALA A 128 1.81 -1.08 -1.85
N THR A 129 0.59 -1.34 -2.32
CA THR A 129 0.37 -2.24 -3.47
C THR A 129 1.14 -1.73 -4.68
N ALA A 130 1.89 -2.64 -5.30
CA ALA A 130 2.60 -2.36 -6.53
C ALA A 130 1.65 -1.85 -7.62
N SER A 131 2.12 -0.87 -8.39
CA SER A 131 1.37 -0.27 -9.47
C SER A 131 1.97 -0.66 -10.82
N ARG A 132 1.12 -0.92 -11.80
CA ARG A 132 1.54 -1.07 -13.19
C ARG A 132 1.40 0.26 -13.93
N ARG A 133 2.49 0.70 -14.54
CA ARG A 133 2.48 1.87 -15.43
C ARG A 133 2.07 1.47 -16.84
N PHE A 134 1.41 2.37 -17.53
CA PHE A 134 0.97 2.20 -18.91
C PHE A 134 0.82 3.54 -19.61
N THR A 135 0.87 3.51 -20.94
CA THR A 135 0.49 4.63 -21.80
C THR A 135 -0.81 4.31 -22.50
N VAL A 136 -1.49 5.35 -22.99
CA VAL A 136 -2.72 5.17 -23.75
C VAL A 136 -2.54 5.84 -25.10
N ARG A 137 -2.73 5.06 -26.16
CA ARG A 137 -2.64 5.57 -27.52
C ARG A 137 -3.63 6.72 -27.74
N GLY A 138 -3.11 7.88 -28.15
CA GLY A 138 -3.89 9.10 -28.41
C GLY A 138 -4.14 9.97 -27.18
N LEU A 139 -3.69 9.57 -25.98
CA LEU A 139 -3.63 10.42 -24.79
C LEU A 139 -2.15 10.70 -24.47
N ASP A 140 -1.55 11.60 -25.25
CA ASP A 140 -0.20 12.12 -25.05
C ASP A 140 -0.24 13.66 -25.00
N PHE A 141 0.80 14.29 -24.45
CA PHE A 141 0.83 15.75 -24.33
C PHE A 141 0.67 16.48 -25.68
N PRO A 142 1.38 16.09 -26.76
CA PRO A 142 1.20 16.72 -28.06
C PRO A 142 -0.25 16.67 -28.57
N SER A 143 -0.88 15.49 -28.53
CA SER A 143 -2.27 15.29 -28.95
C SER A 143 -3.26 16.06 -28.09
N LEU A 144 -2.96 16.20 -26.78
CA LEU A 144 -3.81 16.91 -25.83
C LEU A 144 -3.61 18.43 -25.79
N GLN A 145 -2.49 18.94 -26.28
CA GLN A 145 -2.23 20.37 -26.40
C GLN A 145 -2.67 20.93 -27.75
N GLN A 146 -2.67 20.09 -28.78
CA GLN A 146 -3.11 20.46 -30.12
C GLN A 146 -4.65 20.45 -30.25
N GLY A 147 -5.18 21.39 -31.04
CA GLY A 147 -6.61 21.50 -31.32
C GLY A 147 -7.38 22.36 -30.31
N ASP A 148 -8.64 22.63 -30.66
CA ASP A 148 -9.52 23.48 -29.88
C ASP A 148 -10.03 22.82 -28.60
N ARG A 149 -10.67 23.60 -27.73
CA ARG A 149 -11.30 23.15 -26.49
C ARG A 149 -12.21 21.94 -26.74
N GLU A 150 -12.02 20.88 -25.98
CA GLU A 150 -12.77 19.62 -26.07
C GLU A 150 -13.05 19.07 -24.67
N THR A 151 -14.24 18.48 -24.47
CA THR A 151 -14.55 17.71 -23.26
C THR A 151 -14.45 16.23 -23.58
N LEU A 152 -13.49 15.56 -22.95
CA LEU A 152 -13.30 14.12 -23.04
C LEU A 152 -14.08 13.44 -21.91
N ALA A 153 -14.88 12.42 -22.22
CA ALA A 153 -15.45 11.56 -21.21
C ALA A 153 -14.67 10.24 -21.20
N LEU A 154 -14.04 9.92 -20.07
CA LEU A 154 -13.30 8.68 -19.86
C LEU A 154 -14.17 7.70 -19.07
N SER A 155 -14.03 6.41 -19.34
CA SER A 155 -14.68 5.34 -18.58
C SER A 155 -13.70 4.19 -18.35
N VAL A 156 -13.66 3.67 -17.13
CA VAL A 156 -12.76 2.60 -16.69
C VAL A 156 -13.58 1.59 -15.89
N GLY A 157 -14.17 0.63 -16.57
CA GLY A 157 -14.96 -0.43 -15.95
C GLY A 157 -16.00 -1.00 -16.91
N PRO A 158 -16.80 -1.98 -16.45
CA PRO A 158 -17.86 -2.55 -17.28
C PRO A 158 -18.80 -1.46 -17.81
N ALA A 159 -19.32 -1.68 -19.02
CA ALA A 159 -20.15 -0.73 -19.75
C ALA A 159 -21.31 -0.24 -18.86
N GLY A 160 -21.31 1.05 -18.53
CA GLY A 160 -22.28 1.67 -17.62
C GLY A 160 -21.69 2.37 -16.40
N GLN A 161 -20.38 2.25 -16.15
CA GLN A 161 -19.71 3.09 -15.17
C GLN A 161 -19.83 4.59 -15.54
N ARG A 162 -19.94 5.43 -14.50
CA ARG A 162 -20.16 6.87 -14.65
C ARG A 162 -19.03 7.48 -15.48
N PRO A 163 -19.34 8.19 -16.59
CA PRO A 163 -18.33 8.88 -17.36
C PRO A 163 -17.61 9.90 -16.48
N MET A 164 -16.29 9.95 -16.62
CA MET A 164 -15.39 10.90 -15.95
C MET A 164 -15.05 12.01 -16.95
N PRO A 165 -15.74 13.17 -16.91
CA PRO A 165 -15.50 14.25 -17.85
C PRO A 165 -14.21 14.99 -17.51
N VAL A 166 -13.45 15.33 -18.55
CA VAL A 166 -12.22 16.12 -18.50
C VAL A 166 -12.28 17.17 -19.58
N VAL A 167 -12.24 18.44 -19.18
CA VAL A 167 -12.17 19.55 -20.13
C VAL A 167 -10.70 19.80 -20.46
N ILE A 168 -10.34 19.67 -21.73
CA ILE A 168 -9.02 20.03 -22.24
C ILE A 168 -9.16 21.30 -23.08
N GLU A 169 -8.37 22.30 -22.75
CA GLU A 169 -8.33 23.60 -23.40
C GLU A 169 -7.00 23.75 -24.17
N PRO A 170 -6.99 24.47 -25.30
CA PRO A 170 -5.77 24.76 -26.02
C PRO A 170 -4.82 25.57 -25.13
N GLY A 171 -3.52 25.25 -25.19
CA GLY A 171 -2.50 25.96 -24.43
C GLY A 171 -2.42 25.62 -22.93
N LEU A 172 -3.12 24.58 -22.45
CA LEU A 172 -2.90 24.07 -21.10
C LEU A 172 -1.45 23.61 -20.92
N SER A 173 -0.86 23.98 -19.78
CA SER A 173 0.42 23.42 -19.39
C SER A 173 0.29 21.92 -19.12
N GLU A 174 1.37 21.17 -19.37
CA GLU A 174 1.43 19.73 -19.08
C GLU A 174 1.03 19.42 -17.63
N ARG A 175 1.45 20.26 -16.68
CA ARG A 175 1.07 20.13 -15.26
C ARG A 175 -0.45 20.22 -15.06
N ALA A 176 -1.11 21.16 -15.74
CA ALA A 176 -2.55 21.29 -15.67
C ALA A 176 -3.27 20.10 -16.32
N ILE A 177 -2.73 19.56 -17.42
CA ILE A 177 -3.24 18.34 -18.06
C ILE A 177 -3.16 17.15 -17.09
N VAL A 178 -1.99 16.92 -16.47
CA VAL A 178 -1.77 15.87 -15.48
C VAL A 178 -2.75 16.00 -14.31
N GLN A 179 -2.91 17.22 -13.76
CA GLN A 179 -3.83 17.45 -12.64
C GLN A 179 -5.28 17.17 -13.00
N ARG A 180 -5.77 17.65 -14.16
CA ARG A 180 -7.16 17.43 -14.59
C ARG A 180 -7.45 15.96 -14.87
N LEU A 181 -6.55 15.27 -15.58
CA LEU A 181 -6.68 13.84 -15.84
C LEU A 181 -6.61 13.03 -14.54
N GLY A 182 -5.65 13.35 -13.66
CA GLY A 182 -5.50 12.70 -12.36
C GLY A 182 -6.73 12.86 -11.47
N GLN A 183 -7.33 14.06 -11.43
CA GLN A 183 -8.55 14.30 -10.67
C GLN A 183 -9.74 13.50 -11.22
N ALA A 184 -9.90 13.46 -12.54
CA ALA A 184 -11.00 12.75 -13.17
C ALA A 184 -10.88 11.23 -13.07
N LEU A 185 -9.66 10.70 -13.14
CA LEU A 185 -9.37 9.26 -13.09
C LEU A 185 -9.13 8.72 -11.67
N SER A 186 -9.05 9.60 -10.67
CA SER A 186 -8.91 9.22 -9.25
C SER A 186 -9.95 8.20 -8.76
N PRO A 187 -11.26 8.29 -9.13
CA PRO A 187 -12.26 7.29 -8.75
C PRO A 187 -11.97 5.88 -9.29
N ALA A 188 -11.26 5.79 -10.42
CA ALA A 188 -10.81 4.54 -11.02
C ALA A 188 -9.44 4.07 -10.49
N ARG A 189 -8.89 4.76 -9.47
CA ARG A 189 -7.54 4.54 -8.90
C ARG A 189 -6.41 4.58 -9.93
N VAL A 190 -6.63 5.30 -11.03
CA VAL A 190 -5.59 5.57 -12.02
C VAL A 190 -4.96 6.90 -11.67
N SER A 191 -3.67 6.86 -11.37
CA SER A 191 -2.83 8.04 -11.21
C SER A 191 -2.22 8.44 -12.55
N VAL A 192 -1.98 9.73 -12.72
CA VAL A 192 -1.43 10.31 -13.95
C VAL A 192 -0.22 11.13 -13.56
N GLN A 193 0.88 10.92 -14.27
CA GLN A 193 2.15 11.58 -14.02
C GLN A 193 2.85 11.91 -15.34
N ARG A 194 3.80 12.83 -15.26
CA ARG A 194 4.80 13.03 -16.30
C ARG A 194 6.01 12.19 -15.93
N ASP A 195 6.49 11.33 -16.84
CA ASP A 195 7.71 10.56 -16.61
C ASP A 195 8.98 11.38 -16.87
N ASP A 196 10.14 10.75 -16.70
CA ASP A 196 11.45 11.39 -16.82
C ASP A 196 11.77 11.79 -18.27
N GLU A 197 11.19 11.08 -19.24
CA GLU A 197 11.23 11.38 -20.68
C GLU A 197 10.25 12.50 -21.07
N GLY A 198 9.46 12.98 -20.11
CA GLY A 198 8.50 14.05 -20.27
C GLY A 198 7.21 13.64 -20.97
N GLN A 199 6.92 12.36 -21.09
CA GLN A 199 5.69 11.79 -21.63
C GLN A 199 4.61 11.67 -20.55
N LEU A 200 3.37 11.53 -21.01
CA LEU A 200 2.20 11.32 -20.15
C LEU A 200 2.07 9.83 -19.83
N THR A 201 2.27 9.47 -18.57
CA THR A 201 2.22 8.08 -18.10
C THR A 201 1.13 7.90 -17.04
N PHE A 202 0.41 6.79 -17.14
CA PHE A 202 -0.66 6.41 -16.22
C PHE A 202 -0.17 5.26 -15.33
N ALA A 203 -0.62 5.19 -14.08
CA ALA A 203 -0.32 4.07 -13.20
C ALA A 203 -1.56 3.65 -12.41
N VAL A 204 -1.78 2.34 -12.33
CA VAL A 204 -2.90 1.72 -11.61
C VAL A 204 -2.36 0.63 -10.68
N PRO A 205 -2.96 0.39 -9.51
CA PRO A 205 -2.69 -0.83 -8.73
C PRO A 205 -2.75 -2.08 -9.62
N GLU A 206 -1.78 -2.99 -9.45
CA GLU A 206 -1.61 -4.13 -10.35
C GLU A 206 -2.81 -5.09 -10.36
N ASP A 207 -3.54 -5.20 -9.25
CA ASP A 207 -4.78 -5.95 -9.12
C ASP A 207 -5.90 -5.43 -10.04
N GLN A 208 -5.90 -4.13 -10.34
CA GLN A 208 -6.87 -3.45 -11.18
C GLN A 208 -6.44 -3.37 -12.65
N TRP A 209 -5.19 -3.74 -12.98
CA TRP A 209 -4.68 -3.68 -14.34
C TRP A 209 -5.54 -4.43 -15.37
N PRO A 210 -5.99 -5.68 -15.14
CA PRO A 210 -6.84 -6.38 -16.10
C PRO A 210 -8.13 -5.60 -16.41
N ALA A 211 -8.75 -5.01 -15.39
CA ALA A 211 -9.95 -4.19 -15.59
C ALA A 211 -9.66 -2.96 -16.45
N VAL A 212 -8.58 -2.22 -16.17
CA VAL A 212 -8.20 -1.04 -16.97
C VAL A 212 -7.89 -1.43 -18.42
N ARG A 213 -7.02 -2.42 -18.62
CA ARG A 213 -6.65 -2.94 -19.95
C ARG A 213 -7.89 -3.36 -20.73
N ASP A 214 -8.84 -4.00 -20.06
CA ASP A 214 -9.97 -4.64 -20.69
C ASP A 214 -11.23 -3.77 -20.77
N THR A 215 -11.23 -2.55 -20.25
CA THR A 215 -12.46 -1.73 -20.23
C THR A 215 -12.26 -0.24 -20.47
N LEU A 216 -11.02 0.24 -20.57
CA LEU A 216 -10.73 1.66 -20.81
C LEU A 216 -11.36 2.13 -22.14
N ALA A 217 -12.20 3.15 -22.04
CA ALA A 217 -12.86 3.76 -23.17
C ALA A 217 -12.89 5.29 -23.06
N VAL A 218 -12.91 5.96 -24.20
CA VAL A 218 -12.99 7.42 -24.32
C VAL A 218 -14.08 7.82 -25.29
N LYS A 219 -14.76 8.91 -24.97
CA LYS A 219 -15.69 9.60 -25.85
C LYS A 219 -15.25 11.06 -25.96
N GLY A 220 -15.06 11.53 -27.19
CA GLY A 220 -14.66 12.90 -27.46
C GLY A 220 -15.80 13.82 -27.87
N GLY A 221 -15.43 15.06 -28.15
CA GLY A 221 -16.25 16.08 -28.79
C GLY A 221 -16.07 16.13 -30.31
N GLY A 222 -15.36 15.16 -30.92
CA GLY A 222 -15.18 15.05 -32.36
C GLY A 222 -13.90 15.72 -32.88
N LYS A 223 -13.01 16.15 -31.98
CA LYS A 223 -11.75 16.80 -32.36
C LYS A 223 -10.59 15.82 -32.26
N ARG A 224 -10.37 15.25 -31.08
CA ARG A 224 -9.32 14.24 -30.84
C ARG A 224 -9.88 12.82 -30.83
N PHE A 225 -11.09 12.68 -30.31
CA PHE A 225 -11.80 11.40 -30.29
C PHE A 225 -13.19 11.56 -30.88
N PRO A 226 -13.76 10.50 -31.48
CA PRO A 226 -15.07 10.59 -32.11
C PRO A 226 -16.18 10.93 -31.11
N THR A 227 -17.22 11.60 -31.60
CA THR A 227 -18.43 11.91 -30.82
C THR A 227 -19.38 10.71 -30.73
N GLY A 228 -20.34 10.81 -29.81
CA GLY A 228 -21.51 9.92 -29.76
C GLY A 228 -21.33 8.78 -28.78
N GLN A 229 -20.53 7.77 -29.15
CA GLN A 229 -20.34 6.54 -28.37
C GLN A 229 -18.96 6.49 -27.71
N PHE A 230 -18.81 5.57 -26.75
CA PHE A 230 -17.52 5.28 -26.15
C PHE A 230 -16.70 4.39 -27.09
N HIS A 231 -15.48 4.81 -27.38
CA HIS A 231 -14.52 4.05 -28.15
C HIS A 231 -13.51 3.42 -27.20
N ARG A 232 -13.34 2.10 -27.30
CA ARG A 232 -12.33 1.37 -26.54
C ARG A 232 -10.94 1.83 -27.00
N ILE A 233 -10.09 2.18 -26.04
CA ILE A 233 -8.71 2.61 -26.29
C ILE A 233 -7.76 1.58 -25.69
N ARG A 234 -6.65 1.35 -26.39
CA ARG A 234 -5.65 0.37 -25.98
C ARG A 234 -4.72 1.01 -24.95
N ALA A 235 -4.73 0.45 -23.74
CA ALA A 235 -3.70 0.70 -22.74
C ALA A 235 -2.49 -0.18 -23.04
N GLU A 236 -1.33 0.42 -23.25
CA GLU A 236 -0.07 -0.25 -23.53
C GLU A 236 0.77 -0.27 -22.24
N PRO A 237 0.97 -1.43 -21.60
CA PRO A 237 1.74 -1.50 -20.38
C PRO A 237 3.20 -1.12 -20.62
N GLU A 238 3.84 -0.51 -19.62
CA GLU A 238 5.30 -0.42 -19.56
C GLU A 238 5.87 -1.84 -19.71
N ALA A 239 6.93 -1.99 -20.52
CA ALA A 239 7.56 -3.29 -20.72
C ALA A 239 8.03 -3.85 -19.38
N ASP A 240 8.02 -5.17 -19.20
CA ASP A 240 8.48 -5.76 -17.94
C ASP A 240 10.02 -5.69 -17.82
N ALA A 241 10.53 -5.61 -16.59
CA ALA A 241 11.97 -5.61 -16.34
C ALA A 241 12.62 -6.92 -16.78
N VAL A 242 11.89 -8.03 -16.69
CA VAL A 242 12.28 -9.34 -17.23
C VAL A 242 11.24 -9.76 -18.28
N PRO A 243 11.49 -9.54 -19.58
CA PRO A 243 10.51 -9.80 -20.63
C PRO A 243 10.46 -11.29 -21.03
N VAL A 244 10.17 -12.18 -20.05
CA VAL A 244 10.24 -13.65 -20.22
C VAL A 244 9.35 -14.14 -21.37
N ALA A 245 8.12 -13.62 -21.46
CA ALA A 245 7.16 -14.01 -22.51
C ALA A 245 7.61 -13.63 -23.94
N GLY A 246 8.59 -12.74 -24.09
CA GLY A 246 9.15 -12.35 -25.39
C GLY A 246 10.35 -13.17 -25.83
N TRP A 247 10.89 -14.04 -24.97
CA TRP A 247 12.11 -14.79 -25.25
C TRP A 247 11.85 -16.02 -26.11
N LYS A 248 12.78 -16.27 -27.04
CA LYS A 248 12.70 -17.37 -28.01
C LYS A 248 14.04 -18.06 -28.13
N THR A 249 14.02 -19.37 -28.37
CA THR A 249 15.24 -20.21 -28.38
C THR A 249 15.32 -21.14 -29.60
N GLY A 250 14.42 -20.97 -30.57
CA GLY A 250 14.31 -21.84 -31.75
C GLY A 250 15.52 -21.74 -32.68
N THR A 251 15.98 -20.52 -32.96
CA THR A 251 17.13 -20.25 -33.84
C THR A 251 18.36 -19.80 -33.06
N VAL A 252 19.54 -19.85 -33.71
CA VAL A 252 20.80 -19.36 -33.12
C VAL A 252 20.72 -17.87 -32.81
N ASP A 253 20.11 -17.06 -33.69
CA ASP A 253 20.00 -15.62 -33.48
C ASP A 253 19.00 -15.28 -32.38
N GLU A 254 17.87 -15.99 -32.30
CA GLU A 254 16.95 -15.88 -31.16
C GLU A 254 17.63 -16.27 -29.84
N ARG A 255 18.43 -17.34 -29.82
CA ARG A 255 19.21 -17.71 -28.63
C ARG A 255 20.21 -16.64 -28.21
N LYS A 256 20.88 -15.97 -29.17
CA LYS A 256 21.77 -14.84 -28.88
C LYS A 256 20.99 -13.63 -28.34
N ALA A 257 19.86 -13.29 -28.95
CA ALA A 257 19.02 -12.19 -28.51
C ALA A 257 18.46 -12.45 -27.09
N THR A 258 17.98 -13.66 -26.83
CA THR A 258 17.54 -14.09 -25.50
C THR A 258 18.69 -14.04 -24.49
N LEU A 259 19.90 -14.48 -24.87
CA LEU A 259 21.08 -14.36 -23.99
C LEU A 259 21.38 -12.90 -23.63
N GLN A 260 21.32 -11.98 -24.60
CA GLN A 260 21.48 -10.54 -24.33
C GLN A 260 20.38 -10.01 -23.41
N GLY A 261 19.12 -10.41 -23.65
CA GLY A 261 17.99 -10.08 -22.78
C GLY A 261 18.18 -10.59 -21.35
N VAL A 262 18.63 -11.83 -21.17
CA VAL A 262 18.92 -12.44 -19.86
C VAL A 262 20.00 -11.67 -19.12
N LEU A 263 21.06 -11.22 -19.81
CA LEU A 263 22.11 -10.40 -19.19
C LEU A 263 21.57 -9.06 -18.69
N GLY A 264 20.77 -8.36 -19.50
CA GLY A 264 20.12 -7.11 -19.08
C GLY A 264 19.15 -7.31 -17.92
N SER A 265 18.38 -8.40 -17.93
CA SER A 265 17.49 -8.78 -16.83
C SER A 265 18.26 -9.09 -15.54
N LEU A 266 19.41 -9.75 -15.62
CA LEU A 266 20.27 -10.02 -14.46
C LEU A 266 20.76 -8.73 -13.79
N ASP A 267 21.14 -7.73 -14.58
CA ASP A 267 21.57 -6.44 -14.04
C ASP A 267 20.40 -5.71 -13.35
N ARG A 268 19.22 -5.68 -13.98
CA ARG A 268 18.00 -5.14 -13.36
C ARG A 268 17.63 -5.84 -12.05
N VAL A 269 17.76 -7.18 -12.00
CA VAL A 269 17.49 -7.96 -10.78
C VAL A 269 18.51 -7.61 -9.68
N ARG A 270 19.79 -7.41 -10.01
CA ARG A 270 20.80 -6.97 -9.03
C ARG A 270 20.53 -5.57 -8.49
N ASP A 271 20.10 -4.66 -9.35
CA ASP A 271 19.71 -3.31 -8.94
C ASP A 271 18.49 -3.36 -7.99
N ALA A 272 17.51 -4.20 -8.30
CA ALA A 272 16.35 -4.43 -7.46
C ALA A 272 16.73 -5.07 -6.11
N GLN A 273 17.60 -6.09 -6.09
CA GLN A 273 18.13 -6.69 -4.86
C GLN A 273 18.82 -5.64 -3.99
N SER A 274 19.59 -4.76 -4.60
CA SER A 274 20.27 -3.65 -3.91
C SER A 274 19.29 -2.62 -3.36
N ALA A 275 18.22 -2.31 -4.10
CA ALA A 275 17.13 -1.44 -3.65
C ALA A 275 16.37 -2.03 -2.45
N VAL A 276 15.97 -3.31 -2.53
CA VAL A 276 15.31 -4.04 -1.44
C VAL A 276 16.23 -4.17 -0.22
N GLY A 277 17.52 -4.43 -0.42
CA GLY A 277 18.52 -4.48 0.64
C GLY A 277 18.64 -3.16 1.41
N ARG A 278 18.65 -2.04 0.69
CA ARG A 278 18.62 -0.69 1.30
C ARG A 278 17.32 -0.45 2.07
N ALA A 279 16.17 -0.84 1.50
CA ALA A 279 14.88 -0.70 2.17
C ALA A 279 14.83 -1.52 3.48
N LEU A 280 15.35 -2.74 3.48
CA LEU A 280 15.44 -3.59 4.66
C LEU A 280 16.38 -3.00 5.73
N ALA A 281 17.55 -2.48 5.33
CA ALA A 281 18.47 -1.81 6.25
C ALA A 281 17.86 -0.56 6.88
N ASN A 282 17.10 0.22 6.11
CA ASN A 282 16.38 1.38 6.62
C ASN A 282 15.27 0.97 7.60
N ALA A 283 14.53 -0.09 7.30
CA ALA A 283 13.49 -0.61 8.18
C ALA A 283 14.08 -1.16 9.48
N SER A 284 15.19 -1.91 9.43
CA SER A 284 15.86 -2.42 10.64
C SER A 284 16.46 -1.31 11.49
N ALA A 285 17.06 -0.27 10.88
CA ALA A 285 17.55 0.90 11.59
C ALA A 285 16.40 1.66 12.29
N ALA A 286 15.22 1.74 11.67
CA ALA A 286 14.03 2.33 12.29
C ALA A 286 13.52 1.52 13.49
N VAL A 287 13.54 0.19 13.42
CA VAL A 287 13.24 -0.70 14.56
C VAL A 287 14.22 -0.42 15.70
N GLU A 288 15.52 -0.38 15.41
CA GLU A 288 16.56 -0.25 16.42
C GLU A 288 16.58 1.13 17.06
N ALA A 289 16.35 2.21 16.29
CA ALA A 289 16.22 3.56 16.82
C ALA A 289 15.05 3.71 17.82
N THR A 290 14.02 2.86 17.69
CA THR A 290 12.83 2.87 18.54
C THR A 290 13.02 2.03 19.82
N ARG A 291 13.99 1.10 19.83
CA ARG A 291 14.16 0.07 20.87
C ARG A 291 14.77 0.59 22.20
N PRO A 292 15.77 1.49 22.26
CA PRO A 292 16.42 1.85 23.54
C PRO A 292 15.88 3.13 24.20
N ALA A 293 15.48 4.16 23.44
CA ALA A 293 15.08 5.44 24.05
C ALA A 293 13.73 5.38 24.78
N GLN A 294 12.82 4.52 24.33
CA GLN A 294 11.46 4.46 24.86
C GLN A 294 11.32 3.50 26.03
N GLY A 295 12.07 2.39 26.06
CA GLY A 295 12.05 1.44 27.18
C GLY A 295 12.60 2.05 28.48
N ALA A 296 13.72 2.77 28.39
CA ALA A 296 14.33 3.42 29.54
C ALA A 296 13.52 4.64 30.03
N ALA A 297 13.04 5.48 29.11
CA ALA A 297 12.22 6.64 29.46
C ALA A 297 10.85 6.23 30.02
N TRP A 298 10.17 5.27 29.40
CA TRP A 298 8.91 4.72 29.94
C TRP A 298 9.13 4.06 31.31
N ALA A 299 10.20 3.29 31.48
CA ALA A 299 10.49 2.63 32.76
C ALA A 299 10.78 3.66 33.87
N ALA A 300 11.50 4.75 33.55
CA ALA A 300 11.76 5.84 34.48
C ALA A 300 10.45 6.58 34.87
N THR A 301 9.65 6.99 33.88
CA THR A 301 8.36 7.66 34.15
C THR A 301 7.36 6.75 34.86
N ALA A 302 7.35 5.45 34.56
CA ALA A 302 6.52 4.46 35.25
C ALA A 302 6.97 4.26 36.71
N ALA A 303 8.27 4.26 36.98
CA ALA A 303 8.81 4.20 38.33
C ALA A 303 8.43 5.46 39.13
N GLU A 304 8.59 6.66 38.56
CA GLU A 304 8.19 7.92 39.19
C GLU A 304 6.68 7.98 39.48
N ALA A 305 5.85 7.54 38.53
CA ALA A 305 4.39 7.48 38.74
C ALA A 305 3.99 6.44 39.80
N PHE A 306 4.72 5.33 39.91
CA PHE A 306 4.53 4.31 40.94
C PHE A 306 4.91 4.83 42.33
N GLU A 307 6.03 5.54 42.44
CA GLU A 307 6.46 6.19 43.68
C GLU A 307 5.47 7.26 44.14
N ALA A 308 5.00 8.12 43.22
CA ALA A 308 3.99 9.12 43.51
C ALA A 308 2.66 8.49 43.97
N ALA A 309 2.20 7.41 43.31
CA ALA A 309 0.99 6.69 43.70
C ALA A 309 1.13 5.96 45.06
N GLY A 310 2.33 5.53 45.43
CA GLY A 310 2.64 4.93 46.73
C GLY A 310 2.67 5.93 47.88
N ALA A 311 3.06 7.18 47.60
CA ALA A 311 3.15 8.26 48.58
C ALA A 311 1.77 8.77 49.06
N ASP A 312 0.74 8.71 48.21
CA ASP A 312 -0.64 9.16 48.53
C ASP A 312 -1.44 8.22 49.46
N GLY A 313 -0.81 7.16 50.01
CA GLY A 313 -1.23 6.53 51.28
C GLY A 313 -2.53 5.71 51.30
N GLY A 314 -3.32 5.67 50.23
CA GLY A 314 -4.60 4.94 50.19
C GLY A 314 -4.45 3.42 50.05
N TYR A 315 -5.17 2.64 50.89
CA TYR A 315 -5.23 1.17 50.81
C TYR A 315 -5.73 0.65 49.45
N ALA A 316 -6.64 1.40 48.78
CA ALA A 316 -7.15 1.06 47.46
C ALA A 316 -6.06 1.17 46.37
N THR A 317 -5.18 2.16 46.46
CA THR A 317 -4.04 2.36 45.57
C THR A 317 -3.02 1.24 45.76
N ARG A 318 -2.76 0.81 47.01
CA ARG A 318 -1.88 -0.32 47.32
C ARG A 318 -2.42 -1.66 46.78
N ALA A 319 -3.73 -1.89 46.84
CA ALA A 319 -4.34 -3.10 46.28
C ALA A 319 -4.22 -3.17 44.74
N ALA A 320 -4.36 -2.03 44.06
CA ALA A 320 -4.13 -1.93 42.62
C ALA A 320 -2.65 -2.14 42.24
N LEU A 321 -1.71 -1.64 43.06
CA LEU A 321 -0.27 -1.84 42.87
C LEU A 321 0.12 -3.31 43.03
N VAL A 322 -0.47 -4.05 43.98
CA VAL A 322 -0.24 -5.51 44.14
C VAL A 322 -0.71 -6.28 42.90
N SER A 323 -1.87 -5.94 42.33
CA SER A 323 -2.35 -6.57 41.10
C SER A 323 -1.53 -6.24 39.86
N ALA A 324 -0.89 -5.06 39.80
CA ALA A 324 0.02 -4.68 38.71
C ALA A 324 1.39 -5.37 38.83
N VAL A 325 1.86 -5.61 40.06
CA VAL A 325 3.11 -6.33 40.36
C VAL A 325 2.98 -7.84 40.12
N ASP A 326 1.79 -8.43 40.32
CA ASP A 326 1.55 -9.85 40.03
C ASP A 326 1.66 -10.18 38.53
N GLY A 327 1.50 -9.17 37.66
CA GLY A 327 1.75 -9.28 36.21
C GLY A 327 3.21 -9.11 35.77
N LEU A 328 4.11 -8.67 36.67
CA LEU A 328 5.54 -8.45 36.39
C LEU A 328 6.35 -9.71 36.71
N ASN A 329 6.41 -10.63 35.74
CA ASN A 329 7.14 -11.89 35.89
C ASN A 329 8.67 -11.67 35.91
N ARG A 330 9.36 -12.23 36.91
CA ARG A 330 10.81 -12.11 37.19
C ARG A 330 11.72 -12.31 35.95
N PRO A 331 11.51 -13.31 35.06
CA PRO A 331 12.17 -13.44 33.77
C PRO A 331 12.10 -12.22 32.85
N ARG A 332 10.98 -11.46 32.82
CA ARG A 332 10.90 -10.23 32.00
C ARG A 332 11.80 -9.13 32.54
N VAL A 333 11.81 -8.91 33.85
CA VAL A 333 12.68 -7.91 34.49
C VAL A 333 14.15 -8.29 34.34
N GLN A 334 14.49 -9.58 34.49
CA GLN A 334 15.85 -10.07 34.26
C GLN A 334 16.28 -9.97 32.79
N SER A 335 15.37 -10.14 31.83
CA SER A 335 15.68 -9.96 30.40
C SER A 335 16.05 -8.51 30.06
N VAL A 336 15.39 -7.54 30.70
CA VAL A 336 15.67 -6.11 30.51
C VAL A 336 16.97 -5.70 31.20
N LEU A 337 17.28 -6.28 32.37
CA LEU A 337 18.53 -5.98 33.09
C LEU A 337 19.77 -6.67 32.51
N ARG A 338 19.61 -7.79 31.77
CA ARG A 338 20.70 -8.47 31.06
C ARG A 338 21.00 -7.88 29.68
N ALA A 339 20.13 -7.00 29.17
CA ALA A 339 20.34 -6.29 27.91
C ALA A 339 21.11 -4.95 28.09
N ARG A 340 21.82 -4.78 29.22
CA ARG A 340 22.74 -3.68 29.48
C ARG A 340 24.17 -4.10 29.21
#